data_AF-A0A177B6N1-F1
#
_entry.id   AF-A0A177B6N1-F1
#
_cell.length_a   1.000
_cell.length_b   1.000
_cell.length_c   1.000
_cell.angle_alpha   90.00
_cell.angle_beta   90.00
_cell.angle_gamma   90.00
#
_symmetry.space_group_name_H-M   'P 1'
#
loop_
_entity.id
_entity.type
_entity.pdbx_description
1 polymer ?
#
loop_
_entity_poly.entity_id
_entity_poly.type
_entity_poly.pdbx_seq_one_letter_code
_entity_poly.pdbx_strand_id
1 'polypeptide(L)'
;MGCAESSVTFEQPRQVPFNNQISPAYNQQNVTPTVLTFNPINPEEDIALFKTMTPEELMQEYMKIENEINSLESKNVQMMYETKLRTLDNIADKLNVINQNTLQMTGNEIIHDDNIFKYEYNAILQQKDQINYELQTLQPDVQRIRYLYKKLDNLLCFVYQGDYGSEKENNLEKNYETIEVKREKLSAWLNVWLQGKNIIQHAMNQFSTGCQYFSSIKTVSQTDSITRVLYATNARNQFIAGLQNLTLLHQLIYIIELPYCKKEEIVTVWNALNNIYNDILHDDRCQYALSCYLSCYSRIVALMKWTDKVIESIEVELVSTNNETEIAAKSLRNERLLLMKEKMGIKDIAKHVTFDFSKKKSNLADKHEEPFKAMKEIDDANNQNIKIDKNMDPYSLGGSNVNIVEDNAPLPTNLFDNIDLIRRTHLTHEEKHGDARLVNRVQNTEKVEERIAKLKAVSPIVPSKTLHSTEIDKPNETIPKVEETKQPNIKDDITHEKSRETIEQNSEVEPESKV
;
A
#
# COMPACT_ATOMS: atom_id res chain seq x y z
N MET A 1 16.35 -54.96 -41.80
CA MET A 1 17.25 -53.89 -41.31
C MET A 1 16.81 -52.60 -41.99
N GLY A 2 15.88 -51.88 -41.38
CA GLY A 2 15.31 -50.64 -41.92
C GLY A 2 15.78 -49.45 -41.10
N CYS A 3 16.46 -48.51 -41.75
CA CYS A 3 16.80 -47.21 -41.18
C CYS A 3 15.60 -46.28 -41.38
N ALA A 4 15.04 -45.78 -40.27
CA ALA A 4 14.02 -44.75 -40.30
C ALA A 4 14.70 -43.41 -39.97
N GLU A 5 14.70 -42.50 -40.95
CA GLU A 5 15.05 -41.10 -40.76
C GLU A 5 13.85 -40.38 -40.13
N SER A 6 14.00 -39.92 -38.89
CA SER A 6 13.03 -39.05 -38.24
C SER A 6 13.44 -37.59 -38.46
N SER A 7 12.82 -36.96 -39.45
CA SER A 7 12.84 -35.51 -39.68
C SER A 7 12.01 -34.80 -38.59
N VAL A 8 12.67 -34.00 -37.75
CA VAL A 8 12.02 -33.11 -36.78
C VAL A 8 11.74 -31.77 -37.46
N THR A 9 10.47 -31.52 -37.79
CA THR A 9 9.97 -30.21 -38.22
C THR A 9 9.77 -29.30 -37.01
N PHE A 10 10.48 -28.17 -36.99
CA PHE A 10 10.23 -27.06 -36.07
C PHE A 10 8.92 -26.36 -36.46
N GLU A 11 7.86 -26.55 -35.66
CA GLU A 11 6.66 -25.70 -35.74
C GLU A 11 6.98 -24.34 -35.11
N GLN A 12 6.79 -23.27 -35.89
CA GLN A 12 6.81 -21.91 -35.35
C GLN A 12 5.63 -21.69 -34.38
N PRO A 13 5.82 -20.93 -33.29
CA PRO A 13 4.76 -20.64 -32.35
C PRO A 13 3.63 -19.87 -33.03
N ARG A 14 2.42 -20.42 -32.99
CA ARG A 14 1.19 -19.77 -33.45
C ARG A 14 1.00 -18.46 -32.69
N GLN A 15 1.01 -17.35 -33.42
CA GLN A 15 0.51 -16.08 -32.89
C GLN A 15 -0.99 -16.23 -32.64
N VAL A 16 -1.38 -16.14 -31.37
CA VAL A 16 -2.78 -16.08 -30.95
C VAL A 16 -3.27 -14.66 -31.25
N PRO A 17 -4.34 -14.45 -32.03
CA PRO A 17 -4.86 -13.12 -32.26
C PRO A 17 -5.39 -12.56 -30.94
N PHE A 18 -4.82 -11.44 -30.50
CA PHE A 18 -5.31 -10.66 -29.36
C PHE A 18 -6.71 -10.14 -29.70
N ASN A 19 -7.71 -10.71 -29.04
CA ASN A 19 -9.10 -10.29 -29.15
C ASN A 19 -9.27 -9.02 -28.30
N ASN A 20 -9.24 -7.86 -28.95
CA ASN A 20 -9.63 -6.57 -28.35
C ASN A 20 -11.15 -6.57 -28.08
N GLN A 21 -11.57 -7.25 -27.01
CA GLN A 21 -12.87 -6.97 -26.41
C GLN A 21 -12.73 -5.72 -25.54
N ILE A 22 -13.09 -4.60 -26.15
CA ILE A 22 -13.41 -3.33 -25.50
C ILE A 22 -14.30 -3.66 -24.29
N SER A 23 -13.78 -3.42 -23.08
CA SER A 23 -14.58 -3.49 -21.86
C SER A 23 -15.83 -2.61 -22.01
N PRO A 24 -17.00 -3.04 -21.53
CA PRO A 24 -18.21 -2.25 -21.66
C PRO A 24 -17.98 -0.91 -20.99
N ALA A 25 -18.24 0.17 -21.74
CA ALA A 25 -18.24 1.52 -21.21
C ALA A 25 -19.11 1.54 -19.94
N TYR A 26 -18.47 1.74 -18.79
CA TYR A 26 -19.17 2.05 -17.56
C TYR A 26 -19.93 3.34 -17.84
N ASN A 27 -21.25 3.22 -18.02
CA ASN A 27 -22.15 4.36 -18.10
C ASN A 27 -22.07 5.06 -16.74
N GLN A 28 -21.15 6.01 -16.61
CA GLN A 28 -21.15 7.02 -15.56
C GLN A 28 -22.40 7.86 -15.80
N GLN A 29 -23.55 7.39 -15.32
CA GLN A 29 -24.65 8.29 -15.05
C GLN A 29 -24.09 9.31 -14.06
N ASN A 30 -24.02 10.57 -14.50
CA ASN A 30 -23.74 11.73 -13.66
C ASN A 30 -24.86 11.84 -12.61
N VAL A 31 -24.86 10.95 -11.64
CA VAL A 31 -25.63 11.10 -10.42
C VAL A 31 -24.83 12.07 -9.59
N THR A 32 -25.07 13.37 -9.76
CA THR A 32 -24.66 14.36 -8.76
C THR A 32 -25.23 13.90 -7.43
N PRO A 33 -24.40 13.45 -6.47
CA PRO A 33 -24.90 13.04 -5.18
C PRO A 33 -25.58 14.25 -4.57
N THR A 34 -26.85 14.12 -4.20
CA THR A 34 -27.49 15.09 -3.33
C THR A 34 -26.70 15.08 -2.02
N VAL A 35 -25.78 16.03 -1.87
CA VAL A 35 -25.03 16.22 -0.64
C VAL A 35 -26.08 16.56 0.41
N LEU A 36 -26.44 15.59 1.26
CA LEU A 36 -27.18 15.85 2.47
C LEU A 36 -26.29 16.74 3.32
N THR A 37 -26.50 18.05 3.22
CA THR A 37 -25.87 19.03 4.09
C THR A 37 -26.44 18.81 5.48
N PHE A 38 -25.75 18.02 6.30
CA PHE A 38 -26.05 17.96 7.72
C PHE A 38 -25.85 19.35 8.30
N ASN A 39 -26.92 19.93 8.87
CA ASN A 39 -26.81 21.18 9.58
C ASN A 39 -25.75 21.03 10.69
N PRO A 40 -24.89 22.04 10.88
CA PRO A 40 -23.91 22.02 11.96
C PRO A 40 -24.64 21.79 13.29
N ILE A 41 -24.08 20.89 14.10
CA ILE A 41 -24.70 20.42 15.33
C ILE A 41 -24.87 21.61 16.28
N ASN A 42 -26.12 22.05 16.48
CA ASN A 42 -26.47 23.11 17.41
C ASN A 42 -26.89 22.51 18.76
N PRO A 43 -26.01 22.51 19.78
CA PRO A 43 -26.34 21.93 21.09
C PRO A 43 -27.51 22.65 21.75
N GLU A 44 -27.71 23.94 21.45
CA GLU A 44 -28.80 24.73 22.02
C GLU A 44 -30.16 24.25 21.53
N GLU A 45 -30.27 23.81 20.28
CA GLU A 45 -31.49 23.24 19.70
C GLU A 45 -31.83 21.90 20.35
N ASP A 46 -30.84 21.01 20.49
CA ASP A 46 -31.03 19.72 21.16
C ASP A 46 -31.46 19.92 22.62
N ILE A 47 -30.80 20.82 23.36
CA ILE A 47 -31.15 21.13 24.76
C ILE A 47 -32.54 21.76 24.85
N ALA A 48 -32.89 22.68 23.95
CA ALA A 48 -34.22 23.29 23.92
C ALA A 48 -35.31 22.23 23.66
N LEU A 49 -35.04 21.28 22.76
CA LEU A 49 -35.93 20.14 22.50
C LEU A 49 -36.07 19.26 23.76
N PHE A 50 -34.98 18.89 24.41
CA PHE A 50 -34.99 18.05 25.61
C PHE A 50 -35.78 18.68 26.78
N LYS A 51 -35.73 20.01 26.92
CA LYS A 51 -36.54 20.75 27.92
C LYS A 51 -38.06 20.60 27.71
N THR A 52 -38.51 20.31 26.50
CA THR A 52 -39.94 20.13 26.19
C THR A 52 -40.41 18.68 26.36
N MET A 53 -39.49 17.72 26.48
CA MET A 53 -39.80 16.30 26.57
C MET A 53 -40.15 15.90 28.00
N THR A 54 -41.12 14.99 28.11
CA THR A 54 -41.40 14.25 29.34
C THR A 54 -40.27 13.28 29.68
N PRO A 55 -40.15 12.83 30.94
CA PRO A 55 -39.14 11.85 31.32
C PRO A 55 -39.21 10.55 30.50
N GLU A 56 -40.42 10.07 30.20
CA GLU A 56 -40.64 8.90 29.35
C GLU A 56 -40.14 9.14 27.92
N GLU A 57 -40.39 10.32 27.35
CA GLU A 57 -39.91 10.69 26.02
C GLU A 57 -38.38 10.80 25.96
N LEU A 58 -37.74 11.35 26.99
CA LEU A 58 -36.27 11.43 27.08
C LEU A 58 -35.64 10.03 27.10
N MET A 59 -36.22 9.10 27.87
CA MET A 59 -35.74 7.72 27.91
C MET A 59 -35.96 7.00 26.57
N GLN A 60 -37.08 7.24 25.89
CA GLN A 60 -37.31 6.70 24.54
C GLN A 60 -36.33 7.27 23.52
N GLU A 61 -36.03 8.57 23.58
CA GLU A 61 -35.07 9.22 22.69
C GLU A 61 -33.65 8.70 22.94
N TYR A 62 -33.23 8.52 24.20
CA TYR A 62 -31.97 7.86 24.55
C TYR A 62 -31.87 6.47 23.92
N MET A 63 -32.90 5.63 24.11
CA MET A 63 -32.92 4.27 23.55
C MET A 63 -32.86 4.27 22.02
N LYS A 64 -33.54 5.22 21.38
CA LYS A 64 -33.53 5.38 19.93
C LYS A 64 -32.14 5.78 19.42
N ILE A 65 -31.50 6.76 20.04
CA ILE A 65 -30.13 7.20 19.70
C ILE A 65 -29.16 6.02 19.83
N GLU A 66 -29.18 5.33 20.96
CA GLU A 66 -28.33 4.15 21.22
C GLU A 66 -28.54 3.01 20.21
N ASN A 67 -29.79 2.72 19.84
CA ASN A 67 -30.06 1.68 18.85
C ASN A 67 -29.57 2.07 17.45
N GLU A 68 -29.64 3.36 17.11
CA GLU A 68 -29.14 3.87 15.85
C GLU A 68 -27.60 3.88 15.81
N ILE A 69 -26.94 4.29 16.90
CA ILE A 69 -25.48 4.18 17.09
C ILE A 69 -25.07 2.72 16.89
N ASN A 70 -25.65 1.79 17.66
CA ASN A 70 -25.34 0.36 17.54
C ASN A 70 -25.55 -0.17 16.11
N SER A 71 -26.59 0.30 15.41
CA SER A 71 -26.83 -0.10 14.02
C SER A 71 -25.71 0.40 13.10
N LEU A 72 -25.24 1.63 13.25
CA LEU A 72 -24.15 2.20 12.44
C LEU A 72 -22.79 1.57 12.80
N GLU A 73 -22.54 1.30 14.07
CA GLU A 73 -21.33 0.61 14.54
C GLU A 73 -21.27 -0.84 14.06
N SER A 74 -22.41 -1.55 14.06
CA SER A 74 -22.48 -2.91 13.52
C SER A 74 -22.26 -2.98 12.00
N LYS A 75 -22.36 -1.85 11.31
CA LYS A 75 -21.97 -1.67 9.91
C LYS A 75 -20.53 -1.16 9.76
N ASN A 76 -19.89 -0.79 10.86
CA ASN A 76 -18.51 -0.31 10.92
C ASN A 76 -18.20 0.90 10.02
N VAL A 77 -19.19 1.79 9.88
CA VAL A 77 -19.16 2.89 8.88
C VAL A 77 -17.97 3.82 9.05
N GLN A 78 -17.60 4.14 10.30
CA GLN A 78 -16.45 5.00 10.60
C GLN A 78 -15.14 4.35 10.14
N MET A 79 -14.92 3.08 10.51
CA MET A 79 -13.68 2.38 10.17
C MET A 79 -13.57 2.13 8.66
N MET A 80 -14.68 1.80 7.99
CA MET A 80 -14.71 1.69 6.53
C MET A 80 -14.32 3.02 5.87
N TYR A 81 -14.89 4.13 6.32
CA TYR A 81 -14.57 5.46 5.78
C TYR A 81 -13.10 5.82 5.96
N GLU A 82 -12.55 5.61 7.16
CA GLU A 82 -11.13 5.86 7.44
C GLU A 82 -10.20 4.96 6.61
N THR A 83 -10.56 3.69 6.42
CA THR A 83 -9.82 2.76 5.57
C THR A 83 -9.79 3.25 4.12
N LYS A 84 -10.94 3.72 3.60
CA LYS A 84 -11.04 4.26 2.24
C LYS A 84 -10.25 5.55 2.07
N LEU A 85 -10.18 6.42 3.08
CA LEU A 85 -9.31 7.59 3.09
C LEU A 85 -7.83 7.20 2.96
N ARG A 86 -7.36 6.23 3.75
CA ARG A 86 -5.98 5.73 3.65
C ARG A 86 -5.68 5.14 2.27
N THR A 87 -6.62 4.39 1.69
CA THR A 87 -6.48 3.86 0.33
C THR A 87 -6.39 4.98 -0.69
N LEU A 88 -7.17 6.06 -0.54
CA LEU A 88 -7.10 7.23 -1.41
C LEU A 88 -5.74 7.94 -1.31
N ASP A 89 -5.18 8.07 -0.11
CA ASP A 89 -3.83 8.62 0.10
C ASP A 89 -2.76 7.77 -0.57
N ASN A 90 -2.84 6.45 -0.44
CA ASN A 90 -1.93 5.51 -1.12
C ASN A 90 -2.02 5.62 -2.65
N ILE A 91 -3.24 5.79 -3.19
CA ILE A 91 -3.46 6.02 -4.63
C ILE A 91 -2.83 7.34 -5.06
N ALA A 92 -2.96 8.40 -4.26
CA ALA A 92 -2.33 9.70 -4.54
C ALA A 92 -0.80 9.60 -4.57
N ASP A 93 -0.20 8.85 -3.63
CA ASP A 93 1.24 8.59 -3.62
C ASP A 93 1.69 7.80 -4.87
N LYS A 94 0.94 6.77 -5.28
CA LYS A 94 1.23 6.04 -6.55
C LYS A 94 1.16 6.94 -7.77
N LEU A 95 0.15 7.80 -7.87
CA LEU A 95 0.04 8.78 -8.96
C LEU A 95 1.22 9.76 -8.98
N ASN A 96 1.68 10.20 -7.81
CA ASN A 96 2.85 11.07 -7.70
C ASN A 96 4.13 10.38 -8.19
N VAL A 97 4.34 9.10 -7.83
CA VAL A 97 5.49 8.32 -8.31
C VAL A 97 5.45 8.15 -9.82
N ILE A 98 4.28 7.80 -10.39
CA ILE A 98 4.13 7.66 -11.85
C ILE A 98 4.45 8.99 -12.54
N ASN A 99 3.88 10.10 -12.07
CA ASN A 99 4.16 11.42 -12.63
C ASN A 99 5.65 11.79 -12.55
N GLN A 100 6.33 11.45 -11.45
CA GLN A 100 7.77 11.66 -11.32
C GLN A 100 8.59 10.82 -12.29
N ASN A 101 8.21 9.54 -12.48
CA ASN A 101 8.87 8.66 -13.43
C ASN A 101 8.68 9.17 -14.87
N THR A 102 7.47 9.61 -15.23
CA THR A 102 7.19 10.23 -16.54
C THR A 102 8.05 11.47 -16.79
N LEU A 103 8.33 12.27 -15.75
CA LEU A 103 9.22 13.43 -15.86
C LEU A 103 10.71 13.06 -16.04
N GLN A 104 11.11 11.83 -15.75
CA GLN A 104 12.50 11.36 -15.82
C GLN A 104 12.83 10.57 -17.10
N MET A 105 11.83 10.11 -17.86
CA MET A 105 12.07 9.34 -19.09
C MET A 105 12.70 10.18 -20.21
N THR A 106 13.66 9.61 -20.95
CA THR A 106 14.35 10.27 -22.07
C THR A 106 13.80 9.82 -23.43
N GLY A 107 13.97 10.66 -24.46
CA GLY A 107 13.27 10.65 -25.77
C GLY A 107 13.09 9.31 -26.52
N ASN A 108 13.93 8.30 -26.28
CA ASN A 108 13.87 7.01 -27.00
C ASN A 108 13.11 5.91 -26.23
N GLU A 109 12.93 6.04 -24.92
CA GLU A 109 12.12 5.12 -24.09
C GLU A 109 10.62 5.48 -24.14
N ILE A 110 10.31 6.70 -24.61
CA ILE A 110 8.97 7.28 -24.58
C ILE A 110 7.95 6.48 -25.41
N ILE A 111 8.32 5.85 -26.53
CA ILE A 111 7.32 5.39 -27.52
C ILE A 111 6.74 4.00 -27.19
N HIS A 112 7.56 3.05 -26.72
CA HIS A 112 7.05 1.70 -26.42
C HIS A 112 6.37 1.64 -25.05
N ASP A 113 6.87 2.40 -24.08
CA ASP A 113 6.31 2.41 -22.72
C ASP A 113 5.09 3.33 -22.57
N ASP A 114 4.83 4.28 -23.49
CA ASP A 114 3.70 5.23 -23.39
C ASP A 114 2.35 4.52 -23.22
N ASN A 115 2.14 3.41 -23.93
CA ASN A 115 0.87 2.68 -23.88
C ASN A 115 0.69 1.92 -22.55
N ILE A 116 1.78 1.37 -22.00
CA ILE A 116 1.76 0.68 -20.70
C ILE A 116 1.53 1.71 -19.60
N PHE A 117 2.26 2.83 -19.62
CA PHE A 117 2.09 3.92 -18.66
C PHE A 117 0.69 4.52 -18.72
N LYS A 118 0.14 4.79 -19.90
CA LYS A 118 -1.24 5.29 -20.04
C LYS A 118 -2.25 4.30 -19.50
N TYR A 119 -2.05 3.01 -19.72
CA TYR A 119 -2.94 1.98 -19.19
C TYR A 119 -2.90 1.95 -17.66
N GLU A 120 -1.71 1.89 -17.05
CA GLU A 120 -1.53 1.90 -15.59
C GLU A 120 -2.09 3.18 -14.95
N TYR A 121 -1.80 4.34 -15.54
CA TYR A 121 -2.29 5.63 -15.06
C TYR A 121 -3.82 5.70 -15.11
N ASN A 122 -4.44 5.28 -16.22
CA ASN A 122 -5.90 5.24 -16.35
C ASN A 122 -6.53 4.24 -15.37
N ALA A 123 -5.91 3.08 -15.15
CA ALA A 123 -6.39 2.11 -14.18
C ALA A 123 -6.37 2.68 -12.75
N ILE A 124 -5.32 3.40 -12.37
CA ILE A 124 -5.22 4.04 -11.05
C ILE A 124 -6.21 5.19 -10.91
N LEU A 125 -6.45 5.97 -11.97
CA LEU A 125 -7.51 6.99 -11.96
C LEU A 125 -8.90 6.37 -11.78
N GLN A 126 -9.20 5.26 -12.45
CA GLN A 126 -10.47 4.55 -12.25
C GLN A 126 -10.62 4.05 -10.80
N GLN A 127 -9.54 3.52 -10.20
CA GLN A 127 -9.55 3.14 -8.78
C GLN A 127 -9.79 4.36 -7.87
N LYS A 128 -9.16 5.50 -8.16
CA LYS A 128 -9.37 6.76 -7.43
C LYS A 128 -10.84 7.18 -7.48
N ASP A 129 -11.45 7.17 -8.66
CA ASP A 129 -12.84 7.58 -8.85
C ASP A 129 -13.81 6.65 -8.11
N GLN A 130 -13.56 5.33 -8.15
CA GLN A 130 -14.33 4.33 -7.40
C GLN A 130 -14.24 4.56 -5.88
N ILE A 131 -13.03 4.79 -5.34
CA ILE A 131 -12.85 5.05 -3.91
C ILE A 131 -13.50 6.38 -3.50
N ASN A 132 -13.43 7.41 -4.33
CA ASN A 132 -14.12 8.68 -4.07
C ASN A 132 -15.64 8.50 -4.02
N TYR A 133 -16.20 7.69 -4.92
CA TYR A 133 -17.63 7.37 -4.89
C TYR A 133 -18.02 6.66 -3.58
N GLU A 134 -17.23 5.68 -3.14
CA GLU A 134 -17.46 4.97 -1.87
C GLU A 134 -17.32 5.89 -0.64
N LEU A 135 -16.38 6.84 -0.67
CA LEU A 135 -16.27 7.85 0.38
C LEU A 135 -17.50 8.75 0.44
N GLN A 136 -18.02 9.17 -0.72
CA GLN A 136 -19.24 9.97 -0.80
C GLN A 136 -20.47 9.24 -0.27
N THR A 137 -20.55 7.91 -0.46
CA THR A 137 -21.67 7.11 0.06
C THR A 137 -21.56 6.84 1.56
N LEU A 138 -20.35 6.69 2.10
CA LEU A 138 -20.11 6.47 3.54
C LEU A 138 -20.17 7.76 4.37
N GLN A 139 -19.84 8.91 3.78
CA GLN A 139 -19.74 10.19 4.49
C GLN A 139 -21.02 10.58 5.27
N PRO A 140 -22.25 10.43 4.73
CA PRO A 140 -23.47 10.75 5.47
C PRO A 140 -23.64 9.88 6.73
N ASP A 141 -23.32 8.59 6.66
CA ASP A 141 -23.42 7.67 7.80
C ASP A 141 -22.39 8.01 8.89
N VAL A 142 -21.18 8.42 8.49
CA VAL A 142 -20.14 8.93 9.41
C VAL A 142 -20.54 10.24 10.08
N GLN A 143 -21.12 11.17 9.33
CA GLN A 143 -21.65 12.41 9.92
C GLN A 143 -22.80 12.11 10.87
N ARG A 144 -23.66 11.14 10.52
CA ARG A 144 -24.79 10.71 11.33
C ARG A 144 -24.36 10.10 12.66
N ILE A 145 -23.41 9.16 12.66
CA ILE A 145 -22.94 8.55 13.92
C ILE A 145 -22.28 9.59 14.84
N ARG A 146 -21.46 10.51 14.29
CA ARG A 146 -20.86 11.61 15.08
C ARG A 146 -21.92 12.54 15.67
N TYR A 147 -22.96 12.85 14.90
CA TYR A 147 -24.11 13.61 15.39
C TYR A 147 -24.83 12.88 16.54
N LEU A 148 -25.12 11.59 16.38
CA LEU A 148 -25.80 10.80 17.40
C LEU A 148 -24.99 10.73 18.70
N TYR A 149 -23.67 10.57 18.63
CA TYR A 149 -22.80 10.62 19.79
C TYR A 149 -22.87 11.95 20.53
N LYS A 150 -22.80 13.07 19.81
CA LYS A 150 -22.92 14.40 20.42
C LYS A 150 -24.33 14.63 20.98
N LYS A 151 -25.37 14.15 20.31
CA LYS A 151 -26.75 14.24 20.79
C LYS A 151 -26.96 13.40 22.05
N LEU A 152 -26.36 12.21 22.11
CA LEU A 152 -26.35 11.34 23.29
C LEU A 152 -25.72 12.06 24.48
N ASP A 153 -24.54 12.66 24.26
CA ASP A 153 -23.82 13.41 25.28
C ASP A 153 -24.61 14.63 25.77
N ASN A 154 -25.21 15.40 24.86
CA ASN A 154 -26.10 16.51 25.21
C ASN A 154 -27.30 16.05 26.05
N LEU A 155 -27.91 14.90 25.71
CA LEU A 155 -29.06 14.34 26.43
C LEU A 155 -28.65 13.92 27.84
N LEU A 156 -27.54 13.18 27.97
CA LEU A 156 -27.04 12.73 29.27
C LEU A 156 -26.62 13.92 30.13
N CYS A 157 -25.91 14.90 29.58
CA CYS A 157 -25.57 16.15 30.26
C CYS A 157 -26.83 16.90 30.74
N PHE A 158 -27.88 16.94 29.91
CA PHE A 158 -29.17 17.54 30.31
C PHE A 158 -29.83 16.79 31.47
N VAL A 159 -29.87 15.46 31.41
CA VAL A 159 -30.51 14.62 32.46
C VAL A 159 -29.73 14.67 33.77
N TYR A 160 -28.40 14.73 33.71
CA TYR A 160 -27.53 14.73 34.89
C TYR A 160 -27.07 16.11 35.34
N GLN A 161 -27.46 17.18 34.62
CA GLN A 161 -27.07 18.57 34.90
C GLN A 161 -25.55 18.79 34.91
N GLY A 162 -24.82 18.04 34.09
CA GLY A 162 -23.36 18.13 33.95
C GLY A 162 -22.55 17.29 34.95
N ASP A 163 -23.15 16.81 36.03
CA ASP A 163 -22.51 15.87 36.97
C ASP A 163 -22.72 14.43 36.48
N TYR A 164 -21.95 14.00 35.47
CA TYR A 164 -21.99 12.60 35.02
C TYR A 164 -21.61 11.63 36.16
N GLY A 165 -22.45 10.62 36.34
CA GLY A 165 -22.07 9.35 36.96
C GLY A 165 -22.16 9.21 38.46
N SER A 166 -22.85 8.15 38.90
CA SER A 166 -22.52 7.49 40.16
C SER A 166 -21.05 7.06 40.14
N GLU A 167 -20.44 6.82 41.31
CA GLU A 167 -19.08 6.25 41.39
C GLU A 167 -18.97 4.95 40.55
N LYS A 168 -20.07 4.19 40.45
CA LYS A 168 -20.15 2.99 39.64
C LYS A 168 -20.14 3.28 38.14
N GLU A 169 -20.90 4.27 37.64
CA GLU A 169 -20.85 4.67 36.23
C GLU A 169 -19.44 5.12 35.85
N ASN A 170 -18.82 5.97 36.67
CA ASN A 170 -17.47 6.48 36.42
C ASN A 170 -16.43 5.36 36.35
N ASN A 171 -16.56 4.34 37.22
CA ASN A 171 -15.70 3.16 37.16
C ASN A 171 -15.95 2.31 35.91
N LEU A 172 -17.20 2.17 35.47
CA LEU A 172 -17.56 1.43 34.25
C LEU A 172 -17.05 2.13 32.99
N GLU A 173 -17.17 3.46 32.93
CA GLU A 173 -16.68 4.27 31.82
C GLU A 173 -15.16 4.20 31.72
N LYS A 174 -14.45 4.41 32.83
CA LYS A 174 -12.98 4.26 32.86
C LYS A 174 -12.52 2.86 32.43
N ASN A 175 -13.25 1.81 32.85
CA ASN A 175 -12.94 0.45 32.45
C ASN A 175 -13.18 0.25 30.93
N TYR A 176 -14.30 0.74 30.41
CA TYR A 176 -14.60 0.71 28.98
C TYR A 176 -13.53 1.43 28.15
N GLU A 177 -13.15 2.66 28.53
CA GLU A 177 -12.08 3.43 27.88
C GLU A 177 -10.74 2.67 27.89
N THR A 178 -10.40 2.03 29.01
CA THR A 178 -9.16 1.26 29.14
C THR A 178 -9.14 0.08 28.16
N ILE A 179 -10.25 -0.64 28.04
CA ILE A 179 -10.39 -1.78 27.13
C ILE A 179 -10.39 -1.30 25.67
N GLU A 180 -11.06 -0.19 25.36
CA GLU A 180 -11.05 0.44 24.04
C GLU A 180 -9.64 0.83 23.59
N VAL A 181 -8.88 1.49 24.45
CA VAL A 181 -7.47 1.81 24.17
C VAL A 181 -6.65 0.56 23.90
N LYS A 182 -6.86 -0.53 24.66
CA LYS A 182 -6.21 -1.83 24.42
C LYS A 182 -6.62 -2.40 23.05
N ARG A 183 -7.90 -2.34 22.69
CA ARG A 183 -8.44 -2.80 21.39
C ARG A 183 -7.81 -2.06 20.21
N GLU A 184 -7.79 -0.72 20.26
CA GLU A 184 -7.18 0.12 19.24
C GLU A 184 -5.69 -0.22 19.05
N LYS A 185 -4.98 -0.42 20.17
CA LYS A 185 -3.58 -0.82 20.18
C LYS A 185 -3.37 -2.15 19.47
N LEU A 186 -4.12 -3.19 19.86
CA LEU A 186 -4.02 -4.53 19.24
C LEU A 186 -4.31 -4.47 17.74
N SER A 187 -5.31 -3.70 17.33
CA SER A 187 -5.65 -3.50 15.91
C SER A 187 -4.51 -2.81 15.14
N ALA A 188 -3.90 -1.76 15.70
CA ALA A 188 -2.75 -1.09 15.08
C ALA A 188 -1.55 -2.04 14.92
N TRP A 189 -1.29 -2.86 15.92
CA TRP A 189 -0.23 -3.87 15.89
C TRP A 189 -0.46 -4.95 14.84
N LEU A 190 -1.69 -5.48 14.78
CA LEU A 190 -2.07 -6.44 13.75
C LEU A 190 -1.78 -5.89 12.36
N ASN A 191 -2.12 -4.62 12.10
CA ASN A 191 -1.83 -3.96 10.82
C ASN A 191 -0.33 -3.86 10.51
N VAL A 192 0.51 -3.52 11.49
CA VAL A 192 1.98 -3.48 11.31
C VAL A 192 2.52 -4.86 10.96
N TRP A 193 2.06 -5.91 11.65
CA TRP A 193 2.50 -7.28 11.41
C TRP A 193 2.01 -7.84 10.06
N LEU A 194 0.79 -7.50 9.64
CA LEU A 194 0.29 -7.84 8.31
C LEU A 194 1.12 -7.18 7.20
N GLN A 195 1.47 -5.89 7.37
CA GLN A 195 2.41 -5.23 6.46
C GLN A 195 3.78 -5.90 6.45
N GLY A 196 4.30 -6.26 7.63
CA GLY A 196 5.54 -7.00 7.78
C GLY A 196 5.51 -8.34 7.05
N LYS A 197 4.41 -9.09 7.18
CA LYS A 197 4.18 -10.36 6.47
C LYS A 197 4.26 -10.18 4.95
N ASN A 198 3.64 -9.14 4.40
CA ASN A 198 3.72 -8.84 2.96
C ASN A 198 5.15 -8.55 2.50
N ILE A 199 5.92 -7.78 3.29
CA ILE A 199 7.34 -7.51 3.02
C ILE A 199 8.16 -8.81 3.04
N ILE A 200 7.93 -9.69 4.02
CA ILE A 200 8.58 -11.01 4.09
C ILE A 200 8.22 -11.85 2.87
N GLN A 201 6.96 -11.83 2.42
CA GLN A 201 6.51 -12.57 1.23
C GLN A 201 7.25 -12.09 -0.02
N HIS A 202 7.40 -10.77 -0.19
CA HIS A 202 8.19 -10.21 -1.28
C HIS A 202 9.66 -10.64 -1.19
N ALA A 203 10.28 -10.57 -0.01
CA ALA A 203 11.65 -11.06 0.18
C ALA A 203 11.79 -12.56 -0.18
N MET A 204 10.84 -13.38 0.26
CA MET A 204 10.80 -14.81 -0.01
C MET A 204 10.72 -15.10 -1.52
N ASN A 205 9.83 -14.42 -2.24
CA ASN A 205 9.67 -14.57 -3.68
C ASN A 205 10.96 -14.19 -4.43
N GLN A 206 11.56 -13.05 -4.07
CA GLN A 206 12.80 -12.56 -4.68
C GLN A 206 13.97 -13.54 -4.44
N PHE A 207 14.11 -14.07 -3.22
CA PHE A 207 15.15 -15.06 -2.93
C PHE A 207 14.91 -16.40 -3.66
N SER A 208 13.66 -16.84 -3.76
CA SER A 208 13.30 -18.06 -4.51
C SER A 208 13.70 -17.92 -5.99
N THR A 209 13.28 -16.83 -6.64
CA THR A 209 13.64 -16.54 -8.03
C THR A 209 15.15 -16.35 -8.22
N GLY A 210 15.82 -15.68 -7.28
CA GLY A 210 17.28 -15.55 -7.29
C GLY A 210 18.00 -16.89 -7.23
N CYS A 211 17.54 -17.81 -6.37
CA CYS A 211 18.09 -19.17 -6.29
C CYS A 211 17.83 -19.99 -7.56
N GLN A 212 16.70 -19.81 -8.24
CA GLN A 212 16.41 -20.45 -9.52
C GLN A 212 17.37 -19.97 -10.62
N TYR A 213 17.58 -18.66 -10.74
CA TYR A 213 18.55 -18.11 -11.70
C TYR A 213 19.97 -18.59 -11.39
N PHE A 214 20.36 -18.58 -10.11
CA PHE A 214 21.71 -18.95 -9.72
C PHE A 214 21.99 -20.46 -9.88
N SER A 215 21.01 -21.32 -9.59
CA SER A 215 21.12 -22.77 -9.82
C SER A 215 21.19 -23.13 -11.31
N SER A 216 20.51 -22.36 -12.17
CA SER A 216 20.56 -22.53 -13.63
C SER A 216 21.96 -22.30 -14.23
N ILE A 217 22.87 -21.63 -13.52
CA ILE A 217 24.25 -21.42 -13.99
C ILE A 217 24.96 -22.76 -14.22
N LYS A 218 24.63 -23.79 -13.43
CA LYS A 218 25.23 -25.14 -13.57
C LYS A 218 24.84 -25.86 -14.85
N THR A 219 23.73 -25.49 -15.48
CA THR A 219 23.30 -26.10 -16.75
C THR A 219 23.92 -25.41 -17.97
N VAL A 220 24.54 -24.24 -17.76
CA VAL A 220 25.22 -23.47 -18.80
C VAL A 220 26.69 -23.89 -18.89
N SER A 221 27.16 -24.14 -20.12
CA SER A 221 28.56 -24.50 -20.40
C SER A 221 29.54 -23.50 -19.78
N GLN A 222 30.65 -24.01 -19.22
CA GLN A 222 31.73 -23.17 -18.68
C GLN A 222 32.35 -22.23 -19.73
N THR A 223 32.29 -22.61 -21.00
CA THR A 223 32.77 -21.80 -22.12
C THR A 223 31.86 -20.61 -22.45
N ASP A 224 30.58 -20.69 -22.07
CA ASP A 224 29.60 -19.63 -22.30
C ASP A 224 29.58 -18.65 -21.11
N SER A 225 30.68 -17.90 -20.98
CA SER A 225 30.86 -16.93 -19.89
C SER A 225 29.79 -15.83 -19.89
N ILE A 226 29.30 -15.42 -21.07
CA ILE A 226 28.31 -14.34 -21.20
C ILE A 226 26.98 -14.76 -20.58
N THR A 227 26.47 -15.94 -20.93
CA THR A 227 25.21 -16.44 -20.38
C THR A 227 25.31 -16.68 -18.88
N ARG A 228 26.43 -17.23 -18.38
CA ARG A 228 26.65 -17.40 -16.93
C ARG A 228 26.62 -16.07 -16.16
N VAL A 229 27.28 -15.04 -16.69
CA VAL A 229 27.26 -13.68 -16.10
C VAL A 229 25.86 -13.07 -16.13
N LEU A 230 25.08 -13.32 -17.18
CA LEU A 230 23.68 -12.86 -17.27
C LEU A 230 22.81 -13.50 -16.18
N TYR A 231 22.87 -14.83 -16.02
CA TYR A 231 22.15 -15.52 -14.94
C TYR A 231 22.59 -15.03 -13.55
N ALA A 232 23.90 -14.85 -13.34
CA ALA A 232 24.43 -14.31 -12.08
C ALA A 232 23.92 -12.90 -11.79
N THR A 233 23.85 -12.04 -12.82
CA THR A 233 23.34 -10.67 -12.69
C THR A 233 21.85 -10.67 -12.34
N ASN A 234 21.05 -11.50 -13.01
CA ASN A 234 19.64 -11.65 -12.70
C ASN A 234 19.43 -12.16 -11.27
N ALA A 235 20.19 -13.18 -10.85
CA ALA A 235 20.16 -13.67 -9.48
C ALA A 235 20.54 -12.58 -8.46
N ARG A 236 21.64 -11.84 -8.72
CA ARG A 236 22.11 -10.74 -7.87
C ARG A 236 21.04 -9.68 -7.66
N ASN A 237 20.38 -9.25 -8.74
CA ASN A 237 19.35 -8.22 -8.67
C ASN A 237 18.17 -8.65 -7.79
N GLN A 238 17.74 -9.92 -7.91
CA GLN A 238 16.68 -10.48 -7.07
C GLN A 238 17.12 -10.57 -5.60
N PHE A 239 18.34 -11.05 -5.31
CA PHE A 239 18.84 -11.12 -3.94
C PHE A 239 18.96 -9.74 -3.28
N ILE A 240 19.42 -8.73 -4.03
CA ILE A 240 19.48 -7.34 -3.54
C ILE A 240 18.09 -6.83 -3.17
N ALA A 241 17.10 -7.01 -4.05
CA ALA A 241 15.72 -6.61 -3.77
C ALA A 241 15.16 -7.35 -2.53
N GLY A 242 15.44 -8.64 -2.40
CA GLY A 242 15.08 -9.43 -1.22
C GLY A 242 15.70 -8.90 0.07
N LEU A 243 17.00 -8.57 0.06
CA LEU A 243 17.70 -8.02 1.23
C LEU A 243 17.23 -6.61 1.60
N GLN A 244 16.85 -5.79 0.61
CA GLN A 244 16.23 -4.48 0.85
C GLN A 244 14.88 -4.63 1.55
N ASN A 245 14.04 -5.57 1.13
CA ASN A 245 12.79 -5.88 1.82
C ASN A 245 13.02 -6.33 3.26
N LEU A 246 14.00 -7.21 3.52
CA LEU A 246 14.36 -7.59 4.89
C LEU A 246 14.85 -6.41 5.72
N THR A 247 15.62 -5.48 5.12
CA THR A 247 16.07 -4.26 5.80
C THR A 247 14.88 -3.36 6.16
N LEU A 248 13.92 -3.20 5.26
CA LEU A 248 12.69 -2.46 5.49
C LEU A 248 11.85 -3.09 6.62
N LEU A 249 11.77 -4.42 6.66
CA LEU A 249 11.08 -5.15 7.73
C LEU A 249 11.67 -4.81 9.11
N HIS A 250 13.00 -4.78 9.24
CA HIS A 250 13.67 -4.39 10.49
C HIS A 250 13.41 -2.94 10.90
N GLN A 251 13.11 -2.06 9.94
CA GLN A 251 12.71 -0.68 10.22
C GLN A 251 11.25 -0.60 10.65
N LEU A 252 10.37 -1.39 10.00
CA LEU A 252 8.95 -1.46 10.33
C LEU A 252 8.73 -2.06 11.74
N ILE A 253 9.41 -3.16 12.05
CA ILE A 253 9.31 -3.91 13.30
C ILE A 253 10.57 -3.70 14.15
N TYR A 254 10.92 -2.44 14.41
CA TYR A 254 12.17 -2.10 15.09
C TYR A 254 12.19 -2.40 16.60
N ILE A 255 11.02 -2.61 17.21
CA ILE A 255 10.91 -2.79 18.67
C ILE A 255 11.21 -4.23 19.09
N ILE A 256 10.96 -5.18 18.18
CA ILE A 256 11.10 -6.61 18.46
C ILE A 256 12.28 -7.12 17.66
N GLU A 257 13.19 -7.80 18.35
CA GLU A 257 14.27 -8.51 17.68
C GLU A 257 13.69 -9.73 16.95
N LEU A 258 13.86 -9.76 15.63
CA LEU A 258 13.41 -10.89 14.82
C LEU A 258 14.28 -12.12 15.10
N PRO A 259 13.69 -13.31 15.32
CA PRO A 259 14.45 -14.52 15.64
C PRO A 259 15.23 -15.07 14.45
N TYR A 260 14.79 -14.75 13.23
CA TYR A 260 15.40 -15.15 11.98
C TYR A 260 15.69 -13.92 11.11
N CYS A 261 16.65 -14.07 10.18
CA CYS A 261 17.11 -13.00 9.31
C CYS A 261 17.57 -11.77 10.11
N LYS A 262 18.43 -11.99 11.12
CA LYS A 262 18.98 -10.90 11.94
C LYS A 262 19.77 -9.90 11.09
N LYS A 263 19.96 -8.68 11.59
CA LYS A 263 20.66 -7.61 10.84
C LYS A 263 22.07 -8.04 10.42
N GLU A 264 22.77 -8.78 11.26
CA GLU A 264 24.11 -9.30 11.01
C GLU A 264 24.11 -10.38 9.92
N GLU A 265 23.06 -11.20 9.87
CA GLU A 265 22.88 -12.22 8.83
C GLU A 265 22.61 -11.56 7.47
N ILE A 266 21.78 -10.52 7.45
CA ILE A 266 21.52 -9.71 6.25
C ILE A 266 22.83 -9.11 5.71
N VAL A 267 23.66 -8.53 6.59
CA VAL A 267 24.98 -7.98 6.22
C VAL A 267 25.91 -9.07 5.69
N THR A 268 25.89 -10.26 6.29
CA THR A 268 26.71 -11.40 5.85
C THR A 268 26.35 -11.82 4.42
N VAL A 269 25.05 -11.93 4.09
CA VAL A 269 24.61 -12.27 2.73
C VAL A 269 24.92 -11.14 1.74
N TRP A 270 24.78 -9.87 2.15
CA TRP A 270 25.22 -8.73 1.35
C TRP A 270 26.70 -8.82 0.97
N ASN A 271 27.56 -9.18 1.93
CA ASN A 271 28.99 -9.35 1.69
C ASN A 271 29.28 -10.54 0.75
N ALA A 272 28.54 -11.64 0.88
CA ALA A 272 28.65 -12.77 -0.04
C ALA A 272 28.29 -12.38 -1.49
N LEU A 273 27.22 -11.58 -1.68
CA LEU A 273 26.80 -11.11 -3.00
C LEU A 273 27.84 -10.27 -3.74
N ASN A 274 28.77 -9.63 -3.04
CA ASN A 274 29.86 -8.88 -3.67
C ASN A 274 30.83 -9.79 -4.44
N ASN A 275 30.87 -11.08 -4.11
CA ASN A 275 31.71 -12.09 -4.76
C ASN A 275 30.97 -12.93 -5.81
N ILE A 276 29.69 -12.65 -6.08
CA ILE A 276 28.85 -13.52 -6.92
C ILE A 276 29.44 -13.80 -8.31
N TYR A 277 30.10 -12.81 -8.92
CA TYR A 277 30.76 -12.98 -10.22
C TYR A 277 32.04 -13.81 -10.15
N ASN A 278 32.74 -13.81 -9.02
CA ASN A 278 33.89 -14.68 -8.79
C ASN A 278 33.43 -16.12 -8.49
N ASP A 279 32.28 -16.28 -7.84
CA ASP A 279 31.73 -17.58 -7.46
C ASP A 279 31.33 -18.41 -8.68
N ILE A 280 30.84 -17.76 -9.75
CA ILE A 280 30.43 -18.46 -10.98
C ILE A 280 31.60 -18.96 -11.83
N LEU A 281 32.84 -18.56 -11.51
CA LEU A 281 34.03 -18.99 -12.25
C LEU A 281 34.44 -20.43 -11.92
N HIS A 282 34.05 -20.95 -10.75
CA HIS A 282 34.44 -22.27 -10.26
C HIS A 282 33.21 -22.99 -9.73
N ASP A 283 32.92 -24.20 -10.21
CA ASP A 283 31.68 -24.90 -9.86
C ASP A 283 31.54 -25.17 -8.36
N ASP A 284 32.66 -25.46 -7.67
CA ASP A 284 32.68 -25.64 -6.21
C ASP A 284 32.28 -24.36 -5.46
N ARG A 285 32.79 -23.20 -5.90
CA ARG A 285 32.42 -21.90 -5.31
C ARG A 285 30.98 -21.53 -5.64
N CYS A 286 30.53 -21.80 -6.86
CA CYS A 286 29.14 -21.60 -7.26
C CYS A 286 28.19 -22.43 -6.39
N GLN A 287 28.53 -23.69 -6.08
CA GLN A 287 27.74 -24.54 -5.20
C GLN A 287 27.75 -24.04 -3.75
N TYR A 288 28.90 -23.60 -3.25
CA TYR A 288 29.01 -23.02 -1.91
C TYR A 288 28.23 -21.70 -1.76
N ALA A 289 28.30 -20.81 -2.75
CA ALA A 289 27.50 -19.58 -2.76
C ALA A 289 26.00 -19.90 -2.82
N LEU A 290 25.60 -20.87 -3.66
CA LEU A 290 24.21 -21.31 -3.73
C LEU A 290 23.70 -21.84 -2.38
N SER A 291 24.49 -22.61 -1.64
CA SER A 291 24.08 -23.11 -0.32
C SER A 291 23.92 -21.99 0.70
N CYS A 292 24.74 -20.93 0.63
CA CYS A 292 24.57 -19.72 1.44
C CYS A 292 23.24 -19.01 1.13
N TYR A 293 22.90 -18.81 -0.15
CA TYR A 293 21.64 -18.18 -0.55
C TYR A 293 20.41 -19.02 -0.17
N LEU A 294 20.48 -20.35 -0.36
CA LEU A 294 19.42 -21.27 0.06
C LEU A 294 19.25 -21.30 1.58
N SER A 295 20.35 -21.19 2.35
CA SER A 295 20.28 -21.06 3.80
C SER A 295 19.55 -19.78 4.22
N CYS A 296 19.86 -18.65 3.58
CA CYS A 296 19.12 -17.40 3.81
C CYS A 296 17.64 -17.54 3.46
N TYR A 297 17.31 -18.10 2.29
CA TYR A 297 15.93 -18.37 1.88
C TYR A 297 15.17 -19.23 2.91
N SER A 298 15.78 -20.31 3.40
CA SER A 298 15.20 -21.15 4.45
C SER A 298 14.89 -20.36 5.73
N ARG A 299 15.77 -19.43 6.13
CA ARG A 299 15.53 -18.54 7.28
C ARG A 299 14.39 -17.56 7.03
N ILE A 300 14.21 -17.05 5.81
CA ILE A 300 13.06 -16.21 5.44
C ILE A 300 11.75 -17.01 5.56
N VAL A 301 11.74 -18.26 5.11
CA VAL A 301 10.58 -19.15 5.25
C VAL A 301 10.27 -19.41 6.74
N ALA A 302 11.28 -19.62 7.58
CA ALA A 302 11.09 -19.75 9.02
C ALA A 302 10.53 -18.46 9.66
N LEU A 303 11.03 -17.29 9.22
CA LEU A 303 10.52 -15.99 9.65
C LEU A 303 9.05 -15.79 9.29
N MET A 304 8.64 -16.21 8.09
CA MET A 304 7.24 -16.17 7.66
C MET A 304 6.34 -16.99 8.59
N LYS A 305 6.71 -18.26 8.83
CA LYS A 305 5.94 -19.15 9.73
C LYS A 305 5.85 -18.61 11.15
N TRP A 306 6.93 -18.02 11.66
CA TRP A 306 6.92 -17.40 12.98
C TRP A 306 6.03 -16.15 13.01
N THR A 307 6.08 -15.33 11.95
CA THR A 307 5.22 -14.15 11.81
C THR A 307 3.74 -14.52 11.79
N ASP A 308 3.36 -15.61 11.11
CA ASP A 308 1.99 -16.12 11.11
C ASP A 308 1.51 -16.45 12.53
N LYS A 309 2.35 -17.06 13.37
CA LYS A 309 2.01 -17.36 14.77
C LYS A 309 1.87 -16.09 15.63
N VAL A 310 2.69 -15.07 15.37
CA VAL A 310 2.56 -13.77 16.05
C VAL A 310 1.23 -13.11 15.69
N ILE A 311 0.87 -13.11 14.41
CA ILE A 311 -0.41 -12.60 13.92
C ILE A 311 -1.59 -13.33 14.57
N GLU A 312 -1.58 -14.67 14.55
CA GLU A 312 -2.62 -15.50 15.18
C GLU A 312 -2.77 -15.18 16.67
N SER A 313 -1.66 -15.00 17.40
CA SER A 313 -1.70 -14.62 18.81
C SER A 313 -2.34 -13.24 19.04
N ILE A 314 -2.08 -12.26 18.16
CA ILE A 314 -2.69 -10.92 18.26
C ILE A 314 -4.20 -11.01 17.94
N GLU A 315 -4.57 -11.79 16.92
CA GLU A 315 -5.98 -11.98 16.53
C GLU A 315 -6.80 -12.61 17.66
N VAL A 316 -6.28 -13.63 18.34
CA VAL A 316 -6.93 -14.25 19.50
C VAL A 316 -7.15 -13.23 20.62
N GLU A 317 -6.12 -12.43 20.95
CA GLU A 317 -6.21 -11.40 21.98
C GLU A 317 -7.19 -10.28 21.59
N LEU A 318 -7.23 -9.91 20.31
CA LEU A 318 -8.16 -8.92 19.78
C LEU A 318 -9.61 -9.42 19.87
N VAL A 319 -9.87 -10.69 19.59
CA VAL A 319 -11.21 -11.30 19.77
C VAL A 319 -11.62 -11.28 21.24
N SER A 320 -10.71 -11.63 22.17
CA SER A 320 -10.98 -11.53 23.61
C SER A 320 -11.32 -10.10 24.02
N THR A 321 -10.50 -9.14 23.60
CA THR A 321 -10.66 -7.72 23.92
C THR A 321 -11.96 -7.15 23.33
N ASN A 322 -12.37 -7.59 22.12
CA ASN A 322 -13.66 -7.22 21.53
C ASN A 322 -14.84 -7.70 22.38
N ASN A 323 -14.78 -8.93 22.89
CA ASN A 323 -15.82 -9.46 23.78
C ASN A 323 -15.88 -8.68 25.11
N GLU A 324 -14.72 -8.37 25.70
CA GLU A 324 -14.62 -7.55 26.91
C GLU A 324 -15.20 -6.15 26.68
N THR A 325 -14.91 -5.55 25.52
CA THR A 325 -15.43 -4.24 25.10
C THR A 325 -16.95 -4.26 25.04
N GLU A 326 -17.55 -5.29 24.42
CA GLU A 326 -19.00 -5.43 24.32
C GLU A 326 -19.66 -5.58 25.71
N ILE A 327 -19.04 -6.36 26.61
CA ILE A 327 -19.53 -6.54 27.99
C ILE A 327 -19.44 -5.23 28.78
N ALA A 328 -18.33 -4.50 28.66
CA ALA A 328 -18.12 -3.22 29.32
C ALA A 328 -19.12 -2.16 28.82
N ALA A 329 -19.30 -2.04 27.50
CA ALA A 329 -20.27 -1.14 26.87
C ALA A 329 -21.70 -1.45 27.34
N LYS A 330 -22.11 -2.72 27.36
CA LYS A 330 -23.42 -3.15 27.88
C LYS A 330 -23.60 -2.80 29.36
N SER A 331 -22.57 -3.01 30.17
CA SER A 331 -22.61 -2.70 31.61
C SER A 331 -22.78 -1.19 31.84
N LEU A 332 -22.00 -0.36 31.13
CA LEU A 332 -22.08 1.09 31.18
C LEU A 332 -23.47 1.60 30.77
N ARG A 333 -23.97 1.10 29.64
CA ARG A 333 -25.33 1.44 29.15
C ARG A 333 -26.42 1.07 30.14
N ASN A 334 -26.33 -0.11 30.75
CA ASN A 334 -27.31 -0.55 31.74
C ASN A 334 -27.28 0.35 32.99
N GLU A 335 -26.10 0.76 33.44
CA GLU A 335 -25.96 1.69 34.57
C GLU A 335 -26.55 3.06 34.23
N ARG A 336 -26.23 3.63 33.07
CA ARG A 336 -26.82 4.89 32.57
C ARG A 336 -28.35 4.83 32.55
N LEU A 337 -28.91 3.74 32.01
CA LEU A 337 -30.36 3.52 32.01
C LEU A 337 -30.95 3.44 33.42
N LEU A 338 -30.27 2.81 34.38
CA LEU A 338 -30.71 2.75 35.77
C LEU A 338 -30.70 4.14 36.42
N LEU A 339 -29.62 4.90 36.24
CA LEU A 339 -29.48 6.25 36.79
C LEU A 339 -30.48 7.24 36.18
N MET A 340 -30.74 7.15 34.87
CA MET A 340 -31.77 7.97 34.22
C MET A 340 -33.15 7.71 34.85
N LYS A 341 -33.50 6.43 35.08
CA LYS A 341 -34.78 6.06 35.71
C LYS A 341 -34.91 6.63 37.12
N GLU A 342 -33.84 6.55 37.90
CA GLU A 342 -33.80 7.07 39.26
C GLU A 342 -33.99 8.60 39.27
N LYS A 343 -33.22 9.33 38.45
CA LYS A 343 -33.31 10.79 38.32
C LYS A 343 -34.67 11.27 37.83
N MET A 344 -35.31 10.49 36.96
CA MET A 344 -36.63 10.79 36.40
C MET A 344 -37.80 10.38 37.30
N GLY A 345 -37.55 9.66 38.40
CA GLY A 345 -38.60 9.23 39.33
C GLY A 345 -39.54 8.14 38.80
N ILE A 346 -39.13 7.40 37.76
CA ILE A 346 -39.98 6.40 37.10
C ILE A 346 -39.97 5.09 37.90
N LYS A 347 -41.03 4.81 38.66
CA LYS A 347 -41.11 3.67 39.59
C LYS A 347 -41.57 2.35 38.96
N ASP A 348 -42.23 2.36 37.80
CA ASP A 348 -42.87 1.17 37.20
C ASP A 348 -42.42 0.93 35.74
N ILE A 349 -41.40 0.09 35.53
CA ILE A 349 -40.93 -0.31 34.18
C ILE A 349 -40.64 -1.82 34.09
N ALA A 350 -41.08 -2.63 35.04
CA ALA A 350 -40.94 -4.08 34.91
C ALA A 350 -41.75 -4.66 33.72
N LYS A 351 -42.70 -3.90 33.17
CA LYS A 351 -43.63 -4.37 32.11
C LYS A 351 -43.30 -3.94 30.68
N HIS A 352 -42.40 -2.98 30.45
CA HIS A 352 -42.23 -2.39 29.11
C HIS A 352 -40.83 -2.39 28.51
N VAL A 353 -39.76 -2.71 29.26
CA VAL A 353 -38.40 -2.69 28.70
C VAL A 353 -37.57 -3.88 29.21
N THR A 354 -38.00 -5.10 28.88
CA THR A 354 -37.10 -6.25 28.78
C THR A 354 -36.60 -6.32 27.35
N PHE A 355 -35.72 -5.39 26.96
CA PHE A 355 -35.08 -5.49 25.65
C PHE A 355 -34.00 -6.57 25.72
N ASP A 356 -34.32 -7.70 25.09
CA ASP A 356 -33.44 -8.84 24.93
C ASP A 356 -32.39 -8.54 23.86
N PHE A 357 -31.36 -7.76 24.24
CA PHE A 357 -30.21 -7.47 23.38
C PHE A 357 -29.37 -8.72 23.06
N SER A 358 -29.71 -9.88 23.64
CA SER A 358 -29.06 -11.16 23.33
C SER A 358 -29.42 -11.72 21.94
N LYS A 359 -30.50 -11.24 21.30
CA LYS A 359 -31.02 -11.82 20.05
C LYS A 359 -30.27 -11.42 18.77
N LYS A 360 -29.33 -10.49 18.82
CA LYS A 360 -28.37 -10.27 17.73
C LYS A 360 -26.96 -10.60 18.23
N LYS A 361 -26.69 -11.89 18.41
CA LYS A 361 -25.38 -12.40 17.95
C LYS A 361 -25.33 -12.18 16.44
N SER A 362 -25.06 -10.96 15.99
CA SER A 362 -24.36 -10.84 14.72
C SER A 362 -23.02 -11.52 14.95
N ASN A 363 -22.63 -12.43 14.07
CA ASN A 363 -21.25 -12.87 13.98
C ASN A 363 -20.39 -11.61 13.73
N LEU A 364 -20.00 -10.92 14.81
CA LEU A 364 -19.19 -9.71 14.75
C LEU A 364 -17.76 -10.07 14.34
N ALA A 365 -17.36 -11.32 14.63
CA ALA A 365 -16.16 -11.96 14.08
C ALA A 365 -16.14 -11.98 12.55
N ASP A 366 -17.29 -12.12 11.87
CA ASP A 366 -17.35 -12.14 10.39
C ASP A 366 -17.27 -10.73 9.77
N LYS A 367 -17.58 -9.67 10.52
CA LYS A 367 -17.68 -8.29 9.99
C LYS A 367 -16.46 -7.42 10.25
N HIS A 368 -15.74 -7.67 11.34
CA HIS A 368 -14.39 -7.11 11.49
C HIS A 368 -13.41 -7.76 10.51
N GLU A 369 -13.76 -8.89 9.89
CA GLU A 369 -12.97 -9.52 8.84
C GLU A 369 -12.96 -8.68 7.56
N GLU A 370 -14.08 -8.05 7.13
CA GLU A 370 -14.19 -7.43 5.80
C GLU A 370 -13.12 -6.42 5.38
N PRO A 371 -12.68 -5.45 6.20
CA PRO A 371 -11.61 -4.53 5.80
C PRO A 371 -10.25 -5.22 5.73
N PHE A 372 -10.01 -6.21 6.59
CA PHE A 372 -8.80 -7.05 6.53
C PHE A 372 -8.86 -8.04 5.37
N LYS A 373 -10.07 -8.51 5.00
CA LYS A 373 -10.35 -9.36 3.85
C LYS A 373 -10.19 -8.58 2.56
N ALA A 374 -10.63 -7.32 2.51
CA ALA A 374 -10.40 -6.43 1.38
C ALA A 374 -8.90 -6.11 1.21
N MET A 375 -8.17 -5.90 2.31
CA MET A 375 -6.72 -5.71 2.26
C MET A 375 -6.00 -6.99 1.79
N LYS A 376 -6.41 -8.14 2.33
CA LYS A 376 -5.95 -9.47 1.91
C LYS A 376 -6.33 -9.80 0.45
N GLU A 377 -7.49 -9.40 -0.03
CA GLU A 377 -7.97 -9.59 -1.40
C GLU A 377 -7.21 -8.69 -2.39
N ILE A 378 -6.87 -7.45 -1.99
CA ILE A 378 -5.99 -6.57 -2.76
C ILE A 378 -4.57 -7.17 -2.83
N ASP A 379 -4.08 -7.72 -1.73
CA ASP A 379 -2.78 -8.40 -1.68
C ASP A 379 -2.79 -9.71 -2.51
N ASP A 380 -3.87 -10.49 -2.43
CA ASP A 380 -4.06 -11.72 -3.22
C ASP A 380 -4.21 -11.41 -4.72
N ALA A 381 -4.92 -10.32 -5.08
CA ALA A 381 -5.05 -9.87 -6.46
C ALA A 381 -3.70 -9.38 -7.05
N ASN A 382 -2.89 -8.68 -6.24
CA ASN A 382 -1.54 -8.30 -6.62
C ASN A 382 -0.61 -9.54 -6.72
N ASN A 383 -0.85 -10.58 -5.91
CA ASN A 383 -0.08 -11.82 -5.92
C ASN A 383 -0.49 -12.81 -7.02
N GLN A 384 -1.74 -12.78 -7.54
CA GLN A 384 -2.21 -13.70 -8.59
C GLN A 384 -1.48 -13.54 -9.94
N ASN A 385 -0.79 -12.43 -10.17
CA ASN A 385 0.07 -12.26 -11.35
C ASN A 385 1.43 -12.95 -11.24
N ILE A 386 1.78 -13.51 -10.09
CA ILE A 386 3.00 -14.29 -9.88
C ILE A 386 2.61 -15.74 -9.66
N LYS A 387 2.47 -16.52 -10.74
CA LYS A 387 2.37 -17.99 -10.66
C LYS A 387 3.70 -18.55 -10.19
N ILE A 388 3.93 -18.52 -8.87
CA ILE A 388 4.95 -19.35 -8.24
C ILE A 388 4.49 -20.79 -8.45
N ASP A 389 5.31 -21.59 -9.13
CA ASP A 389 5.06 -23.02 -9.23
C ASP A 389 5.04 -23.59 -7.80
N LYS A 390 3.84 -23.86 -7.28
CA LYS A 390 3.63 -24.39 -5.93
C LYS A 390 4.29 -25.77 -5.75
N ASN A 391 4.78 -26.38 -6.83
CA ASN A 391 5.54 -27.62 -6.83
C ASN A 391 7.04 -27.43 -6.68
N MET A 392 7.55 -26.20 -6.61
CA MET A 392 8.95 -25.97 -6.29
C MET A 392 9.17 -26.14 -4.78
N ASP A 393 9.14 -27.40 -4.38
CA ASP A 393 9.52 -27.83 -3.05
C ASP A 393 10.94 -27.31 -2.78
N PRO A 394 11.21 -26.55 -1.69
CA PRO A 394 12.57 -26.17 -1.31
C PRO A 394 13.53 -27.36 -1.21
N TYR A 395 13.00 -28.59 -1.08
CA TYR A 395 13.77 -29.84 -1.09
C TYR A 395 14.17 -30.33 -2.49
N SER A 396 13.58 -29.81 -3.58
CA SER A 396 13.80 -30.30 -4.95
C SER A 396 15.07 -29.73 -5.61
N LEU A 397 15.57 -28.58 -5.14
CA LEU A 397 16.66 -27.82 -5.80
C LEU A 397 18.08 -28.06 -5.26
N GLY A 398 18.27 -28.97 -4.31
CA GLY A 398 19.63 -29.30 -3.84
C GLY A 398 19.66 -30.47 -2.87
N GLY A 399 20.22 -31.59 -3.32
CA GLY A 399 20.46 -32.81 -2.53
C GLY A 399 21.51 -32.66 -1.44
N SER A 400 21.37 -31.70 -0.53
CA SER A 400 22.20 -31.58 0.67
C SER A 400 21.34 -31.18 1.84
N ASN A 401 21.45 -31.94 2.94
CA ASN A 401 20.79 -31.77 4.23
C ASN A 401 21.00 -30.35 4.79
N VAL A 402 20.30 -29.35 4.26
CA VAL A 402 20.09 -28.11 5.01
C VAL A 402 19.08 -28.48 6.07
N ASN A 403 19.56 -28.79 7.28
CA ASN A 403 18.72 -28.95 8.45
C ASN A 403 17.91 -27.65 8.59
N ILE A 404 16.67 -27.67 8.10
CA ILE A 404 15.70 -26.64 8.44
C ILE A 404 15.55 -26.77 9.93
N VAL A 405 15.99 -25.73 10.65
CA VAL A 405 15.84 -25.64 12.09
C VAL A 405 14.34 -25.67 12.37
N GLU A 406 13.79 -26.86 12.63
CA GLU A 406 12.39 -27.07 13.05
C GLU A 406 12.13 -26.55 14.47
N ASP A 407 13.17 -26.08 15.16
CA ASP A 407 13.02 -25.32 16.40
C ASP A 407 12.30 -24.01 16.09
N ASN A 408 10.99 -24.07 16.25
CA ASN A 408 10.11 -22.91 16.28
C ASN A 408 10.65 -21.96 17.36
N ALA A 409 11.20 -20.83 16.94
CA ALA A 409 11.61 -19.78 17.86
C ALA A 409 10.43 -19.43 18.78
N PRO A 410 10.69 -19.16 20.07
CA PRO A 410 9.64 -18.77 20.99
C PRO A 410 8.95 -17.51 20.50
N LEU A 411 7.66 -17.37 20.82
CA LEU A 411 6.95 -16.10 20.61
C LEU A 411 7.61 -15.02 21.48
N PRO A 412 7.61 -13.74 21.04
CA PRO A 412 8.14 -12.65 21.85
C PRO A 412 7.47 -12.62 23.22
N THR A 413 8.25 -12.84 24.26
CA THR A 413 7.79 -12.59 25.63
C THR A 413 7.62 -11.08 25.76
N ASN A 414 6.45 -10.61 26.20
CA ASN A 414 6.13 -9.17 26.35
C ASN A 414 5.76 -8.44 25.04
N LEU A 415 5.17 -9.14 24.05
CA LEU A 415 4.60 -8.50 22.85
C LEU A 415 3.71 -7.29 23.20
N PHE A 416 3.03 -7.34 24.35
CA PHE A 416 2.02 -6.37 24.75
C PHE A 416 2.45 -5.42 25.89
N ASP A 417 3.60 -5.60 26.55
CA ASP A 417 3.96 -4.77 27.70
C ASP A 417 4.67 -3.46 27.31
N ASN A 418 5.20 -3.39 26.09
CA ASN A 418 5.91 -2.20 25.58
C ASN A 418 5.05 -1.27 24.70
N ILE A 419 3.72 -1.44 24.72
CA ILE A 419 2.84 -0.77 23.75
C ILE A 419 2.89 0.77 23.83
N ASP A 420 3.05 1.37 25.01
CA ASP A 420 3.08 2.83 25.15
C ASP A 420 4.39 3.46 24.66
N LEU A 421 5.48 2.70 24.66
CA LEU A 421 6.73 3.13 24.05
C LEU A 421 6.54 3.23 22.53
N ILE A 422 5.81 2.27 21.97
CA ILE A 422 5.62 2.05 20.53
C ILE A 422 4.68 3.06 19.90
N ARG A 423 3.58 3.42 20.58
CA ARG A 423 2.69 4.50 20.10
C ARG A 423 3.45 5.81 20.03
N ARG A 424 4.25 6.14 21.06
CA ARG A 424 5.08 7.35 21.08
C ARG A 424 6.07 7.35 19.94
N THR A 425 6.79 6.27 19.73
CA THR A 425 7.84 6.19 18.70
C THR A 425 7.27 6.07 17.28
N HIS A 426 6.11 5.44 17.07
CA HIS A 426 5.42 5.42 15.79
C HIS A 426 4.86 6.81 15.44
N LEU A 427 4.24 7.52 16.40
CA LEU A 427 3.84 8.93 16.23
C LEU A 427 5.06 9.80 15.91
N THR A 428 6.17 9.62 16.64
CA THR A 428 7.41 10.38 16.38
C THR A 428 8.00 10.06 15.00
N HIS A 429 7.87 8.81 14.53
CA HIS A 429 8.34 8.41 13.21
C HIS A 429 7.42 8.95 12.10
N GLU A 430 6.10 8.91 12.29
CA GLU A 430 5.13 9.52 11.37
C GLU A 430 5.27 11.04 11.32
N GLU A 431 5.56 11.71 12.44
CA GLU A 431 5.86 13.15 12.44
C GLU A 431 7.14 13.43 11.65
N LYS A 432 8.23 12.72 11.96
CA LYS A 432 9.53 12.91 11.27
C LYS A 432 9.48 12.60 9.78
N HIS A 433 8.79 11.53 9.38
CA HIS A 433 8.68 11.15 7.98
C HIS A 433 7.53 11.84 7.25
N GLY A 434 6.46 12.22 7.97
CA GLY A 434 5.34 13.01 7.46
C GLY A 434 5.77 14.43 7.12
N ASP A 435 6.53 15.08 7.98
CA ASP A 435 7.15 16.39 7.70
C ASP A 435 8.13 16.29 6.53
N ALA A 436 8.97 15.25 6.47
CA ALA A 436 9.87 15.05 5.34
C ALA A 436 9.12 14.81 4.02
N ARG A 437 7.97 14.11 4.05
CA ARG A 437 7.10 13.93 2.88
C ARG A 437 6.42 15.24 2.48
N LEU A 438 5.95 16.04 3.44
CA LEU A 438 5.29 17.32 3.19
C LEU A 438 6.29 18.35 2.62
N VAL A 439 7.48 18.45 3.20
CA VAL A 439 8.57 19.32 2.73
C VAL A 439 9.03 18.91 1.32
N ASN A 440 9.17 17.62 1.05
CA ASN A 440 9.47 17.14 -0.31
C ASN A 440 8.33 17.46 -1.29
N ARG A 441 7.06 17.41 -0.85
CA ARG A 441 5.90 17.76 -1.68
C ARG A 441 5.93 19.23 -2.07
N VAL A 442 6.14 20.13 -1.10
CA VAL A 442 6.21 21.59 -1.29
C VAL A 442 7.41 21.99 -2.16
N GLN A 443 8.59 21.45 -1.90
CA GLN A 443 9.79 21.75 -2.71
C GLN A 443 9.66 21.25 -4.16
N ASN A 444 8.97 20.13 -4.37
CA ASN A 444 8.73 19.62 -5.71
C ASN A 444 7.67 20.44 -6.46
N THR A 445 6.61 20.90 -5.78
CA THR A 445 5.63 21.82 -6.39
C THR A 445 6.28 23.14 -6.80
N GLU A 446 7.12 23.73 -5.96
CA GLU A 446 7.84 24.99 -6.28
C GLU A 446 8.77 24.82 -7.49
N LYS A 447 9.52 23.71 -7.58
CA LYS A 447 10.39 23.41 -8.73
C LYS A 447 9.61 23.20 -10.03
N VAL A 448 8.42 22.60 -9.95
CA VAL A 448 7.54 22.42 -11.11
C VAL A 448 6.99 23.77 -11.58
N GLU A 449 6.55 24.62 -10.65
CA GLU A 449 6.07 25.98 -10.97
C GLU A 449 7.17 26.85 -11.58
N GLU A 450 8.39 26.79 -11.05
CA GLU A 450 9.55 27.51 -11.60
C GLU A 450 9.87 27.06 -13.04
N ARG A 451 9.76 25.75 -13.32
CA ARG A 451 9.96 25.21 -14.68
C ARG A 451 8.82 25.58 -15.63
N ILE A 452 7.57 25.58 -15.18
CA ILE A 452 6.43 26.07 -15.96
C ILE A 452 6.59 27.56 -16.28
N ALA A 453 7.05 28.36 -15.32
CA ALA A 453 7.35 29.78 -15.53
C ALA A 453 8.48 29.98 -16.55
N LYS A 454 9.55 29.17 -16.48
CA LYS A 454 10.65 29.17 -17.48
C LYS A 454 10.16 28.75 -18.86
N LEU A 455 9.31 27.73 -18.97
CA LEU A 455 8.74 27.29 -20.25
C LEU A 455 7.81 28.36 -20.85
N LYS A 456 7.00 29.03 -20.03
CA LYS A 456 6.17 30.17 -20.46
C LYS A 456 7.01 31.38 -20.90
N ALA A 457 8.16 31.61 -20.28
CA ALA A 457 9.08 32.68 -20.67
C ALA A 457 9.85 32.38 -21.98
N VAL A 458 9.95 31.11 -22.38
CA VAL A 458 10.70 30.67 -23.58
C VAL A 458 9.81 30.52 -24.82
N SER A 459 8.47 30.61 -24.69
CA SER A 459 7.58 30.68 -25.86
C SER A 459 7.39 32.12 -26.36
N PRO A 460 8.03 32.55 -27.47
CA PRO A 460 7.62 33.77 -28.15
C PRO A 460 6.23 33.57 -28.75
N ILE A 461 5.34 34.51 -28.42
CA ILE A 461 4.00 34.65 -28.99
C ILE A 461 4.16 34.79 -30.51
N VAL A 462 3.80 33.75 -31.26
CA VAL A 462 3.55 33.86 -32.70
C VAL A 462 2.14 34.42 -32.85
N PRO A 463 1.95 35.62 -33.44
CA PRO A 463 0.62 36.17 -33.62
C PRO A 463 -0.14 35.34 -34.66
N SER A 464 -1.23 34.72 -34.22
CA SER A 464 -2.19 33.99 -35.06
C SER A 464 -2.75 34.93 -36.14
N LYS A 465 -2.44 34.63 -37.40
CA LYS A 465 -3.13 35.24 -38.54
C LYS A 465 -4.59 34.78 -38.55
N THR A 466 -5.49 35.75 -38.46
CA THR A 466 -6.92 35.64 -38.66
C THR A 466 -7.19 35.15 -40.09
N LEU A 467 -7.81 33.98 -40.25
CA LEU A 467 -8.37 33.52 -41.52
C LEU A 467 -9.86 33.87 -41.54
N HIS A 468 -10.21 34.77 -42.47
CA HIS A 468 -11.59 35.05 -42.84
C HIS A 468 -12.20 33.88 -43.61
N SER A 469 -13.42 33.54 -43.21
CA SER A 469 -14.38 32.72 -43.91
C SER A 469 -14.82 33.35 -45.23
N THR A 470 -14.81 32.58 -46.32
CA THR A 470 -15.87 32.65 -47.34
C THR A 470 -15.95 31.34 -48.11
N GLU A 471 -17.18 31.02 -48.44
CA GLU A 471 -17.75 29.77 -48.94
C GLU A 471 -18.04 29.91 -50.46
N ILE A 472 -18.33 28.79 -51.12
CA ILE A 472 -19.12 28.61 -52.37
C ILE A 472 -18.38 28.25 -53.69
N ASP A 473 -18.73 27.04 -54.15
CA ASP A 473 -18.90 26.44 -55.50
C ASP A 473 -17.77 26.06 -56.48
N LYS A 474 -17.90 24.83 -56.99
CA LYS A 474 -17.25 24.15 -58.14
C LYS A 474 -17.92 24.62 -59.49
N PRO A 475 -17.58 24.11 -60.71
CA PRO A 475 -16.64 23.06 -61.14
C PRO A 475 -15.83 23.32 -62.45
N ASN A 476 -14.98 22.32 -62.76
CA ASN A 476 -14.51 21.84 -64.08
C ASN A 476 -13.27 22.45 -64.79
N GLU A 477 -12.42 21.48 -65.17
CA GLU A 477 -11.75 21.28 -66.46
C GLU A 477 -10.29 21.69 -66.70
N THR A 478 -9.58 20.67 -67.20
CA THR A 478 -8.46 20.65 -68.17
C THR A 478 -6.99 20.75 -67.74
N ILE A 479 -6.29 19.66 -68.08
CA ILE A 479 -4.84 19.40 -68.18
C ILE A 479 -4.30 20.10 -69.46
N PRO A 480 -3.07 20.69 -69.46
CA PRO A 480 -1.82 20.06 -69.96
C PRO A 480 -0.57 20.42 -69.13
N LYS A 481 0.34 19.52 -68.73
CA LYS A 481 1.48 18.84 -69.41
C LYS A 481 2.64 19.75 -69.89
N VAL A 482 3.86 19.34 -69.48
CA VAL A 482 5.25 19.67 -69.94
C VAL A 482 5.78 21.04 -69.43
N GLU A 483 6.97 21.23 -68.81
CA GLU A 483 8.34 20.89 -69.22
C GLU A 483 9.35 20.74 -68.05
N GLU A 484 10.38 19.94 -68.33
CA GLU A 484 11.64 19.78 -67.60
C GLU A 484 12.45 21.09 -67.56
N THR A 485 13.22 21.35 -66.49
CA THR A 485 14.65 21.75 -66.62
C THR A 485 15.40 21.85 -65.28
N LYS A 486 16.49 21.07 -65.22
CA LYS A 486 17.86 21.41 -64.78
C LYS A 486 18.14 21.90 -63.35
N GLN A 487 18.86 21.04 -62.63
CA GLN A 487 19.86 21.36 -61.61
C GLN A 487 20.94 22.35 -62.12
N PRO A 488 21.65 23.00 -61.19
CA PRO A 488 23.11 22.88 -61.28
C PRO A 488 23.82 22.57 -59.95
N ASN A 489 24.87 21.78 -60.13
CA ASN A 489 26.05 21.56 -59.29
C ASN A 489 26.59 22.83 -58.61
N ILE A 490 27.07 22.68 -57.36
CA ILE A 490 28.26 23.40 -56.87
C ILE A 490 29.16 22.38 -56.19
N LYS A 491 30.39 22.30 -56.68
CA LYS A 491 31.54 21.57 -56.15
C LYS A 491 32.62 22.58 -55.77
N ASP A 492 33.32 22.26 -54.68
CA ASP A 492 34.76 22.44 -54.41
C ASP A 492 35.32 23.89 -54.29
N ASP A 493 35.81 24.29 -53.11
CA ASP A 493 37.24 24.20 -52.71
C ASP A 493 37.70 25.16 -51.57
N ILE A 494 38.34 24.57 -50.54
CA ILE A 494 39.65 24.85 -49.88
C ILE A 494 39.97 26.30 -49.40
N THR A 495 40.28 26.57 -48.11
CA THR A 495 41.64 26.65 -47.47
C THR A 495 41.48 27.18 -46.03
N HIS A 496 41.98 26.52 -44.97
CA HIS A 496 43.31 26.54 -44.32
C HIS A 496 43.72 27.81 -43.53
N GLU A 497 43.76 27.72 -42.18
CA GLU A 497 44.73 28.39 -41.26
C GLU A 497 44.51 27.86 -39.81
N LYS A 498 45.32 26.93 -39.27
CA LYS A 498 46.60 27.06 -38.54
C LYS A 498 46.66 28.16 -37.46
N SER A 499 46.70 27.74 -36.20
CA SER A 499 47.50 28.37 -35.13
C SER A 499 47.85 27.31 -34.06
N ARG A 500 49.16 27.13 -33.85
CA ARG A 500 49.82 26.41 -32.75
C ARG A 500 50.42 27.46 -31.82
N GLU A 501 50.47 27.19 -30.52
CA GLU A 501 51.65 27.32 -29.62
C GLU A 501 51.20 26.91 -28.19
N THR A 502 51.57 25.74 -27.65
CA THR A 502 52.77 25.33 -26.87
C THR A 502 52.92 25.84 -25.41
N ILE A 503 52.90 24.86 -24.50
CA ILE A 503 53.80 24.57 -23.36
C ILE A 503 53.69 25.44 -22.10
N GLU A 504 53.35 24.80 -20.97
CA GLU A 504 54.27 24.72 -19.83
C GLU A 504 54.01 23.45 -18.99
N GLN A 505 55.11 22.73 -18.74
CA GLN A 505 55.23 21.60 -17.83
C GLN A 505 55.49 22.15 -16.43
N ASN A 506 54.92 21.53 -15.39
CA ASN A 506 55.60 21.46 -14.09
C ASN A 506 55.32 20.10 -13.44
N SER A 507 56.42 19.38 -13.29
CA SER A 507 56.63 18.20 -12.47
C SER A 507 56.68 18.59 -11.00
N GLU A 508 56.05 17.82 -10.12
CA GLU A 508 56.52 17.73 -8.73
C GLU A 508 56.40 16.30 -8.22
N VAL A 509 57.51 15.83 -7.67
CA VAL A 509 57.82 14.51 -7.16
C VAL A 509 57.75 14.61 -5.65
N GLU A 510 57.09 13.69 -4.97
CA GLU A 510 57.44 13.37 -3.58
C GLU A 510 57.33 11.86 -3.28
N PRO A 511 58.12 11.36 -2.32
CA PRO A 511 58.59 9.98 -2.31
C PRO A 511 57.92 9.10 -1.25
N GLU A 512 58.05 7.79 -1.47
CA GLU A 512 57.86 6.73 -0.48
C GLU A 512 58.82 6.88 0.71
N SER A 513 58.30 6.69 1.93
CA SER A 513 59.10 6.23 3.07
C SER A 513 58.33 5.16 3.86
N LYS A 514 58.98 4.01 4.00
CA LYS A 514 58.61 2.88 4.87
C LYS A 514 58.78 3.24 6.35
N VAL A 515 57.86 2.75 7.19
CA VAL A 515 58.11 1.90 8.38
C VAL A 515 56.98 0.89 8.47
#